data_AF-A0A5N0VHW1-F1
#
_entry.id   AF-A0A5N0VHW1-F1
#
_cell.length_a   1.000
_cell.length_b   1.000
_cell.length_c   1.000
_cell.angle_alpha   90.00
_cell.angle_beta   90.00
_cell.angle_gamma   90.00
#
_symmetry.space_group_name_H-M   'P 1'
#
loop_
_entity.id
_entity.type
_entity.pdbx_description
1 polymer ?
#
loop_
_entity_poly.entity_id
_entity_poly.type
_entity_poly.pdbx_seq_one_letter_code
_entity_poly.pdbx_strand_id
1 'polypeptide(L)'
;MLLGVVAFGGLGLSVTGCGTAGNPAPATTAAASTTPTAAATAASSTTDELITVPDVSGMNHQQAQDTMQAAGLFNLREVDGKGLGRALVVDRNWVQVAQDPPAGSRVPPDTVITLTAVKYTDR
;
A
#
# COMPACT_ATOMS: atom_id res chain seq x y z
N MET A 1 -36.02 2.66 8.03
CA MET A 1 -35.93 4.13 7.91
C MET A 1 -34.89 4.39 6.82
N LEU A 2 -35.22 4.60 5.55
CA LEU A 2 -36.43 5.09 4.88
C LEU A 2 -36.74 6.58 5.15
N LEU A 3 -36.74 7.33 4.03
CA LEU A 3 -37.46 8.57 3.70
C LEU A 3 -36.84 9.96 3.99
N GLY A 4 -36.79 10.77 2.93
CA GLY A 4 -36.65 12.24 2.93
C GLY A 4 -35.55 12.77 1.99
N VAL A 5 -35.76 13.76 1.11
CA VAL A 5 -36.97 14.45 0.60
C VAL A 5 -36.73 14.82 -0.89
N VAL A 6 -37.79 15.06 -1.69
CA VAL A 6 -37.73 15.37 -3.13
C VAL A 6 -38.01 16.84 -3.44
N ALA A 7 -37.21 17.46 -4.33
CA ALA A 7 -37.59 18.59 -5.19
C ALA A 7 -36.67 18.60 -6.44
N PHE A 8 -37.13 18.43 -7.68
CA PHE A 8 -38.04 19.22 -8.55
C PHE A 8 -37.35 20.33 -9.37
N GLY A 9 -37.40 20.18 -10.70
CA GLY A 9 -36.80 21.07 -11.71
C GLY A 9 -35.97 20.27 -12.72
N GLY A 10 -36.16 20.36 -14.05
CA GLY A 10 -37.16 21.13 -14.81
C GLY A 10 -37.41 20.52 -16.20
N LEU A 11 -38.41 21.06 -16.92
CA LEU A 11 -38.91 20.50 -18.19
C LEU A 11 -37.95 20.76 -19.36
N GLY A 12 -37.71 19.76 -20.22
CA GLY A 12 -36.87 19.88 -21.42
C GLY A 12 -37.24 18.88 -22.52
N LEU A 13 -38.11 19.28 -23.45
CA LEU A 13 -38.63 18.46 -24.54
C LEU A 13 -38.11 18.95 -25.90
N SER A 14 -37.35 18.11 -26.63
CA SER A 14 -37.10 18.23 -28.09
C SER A 14 -36.47 16.94 -28.60
N VAL A 15 -37.17 16.13 -29.43
CA VAL A 15 -37.29 16.20 -30.91
C VAL A 15 -36.36 15.18 -31.59
N THR A 16 -36.96 14.29 -32.39
CA THR A 16 -36.27 13.25 -33.15
C THR A 16 -35.54 13.84 -34.37
N GLY A 17 -34.26 13.50 -34.54
CA GLY A 17 -33.51 13.76 -35.78
C GLY A 17 -32.86 12.48 -36.29
N CYS A 18 -33.40 11.89 -37.35
CA CYS A 18 -32.72 10.83 -38.11
C CYS A 18 -32.04 11.48 -39.33
N GLY A 19 -30.72 11.39 -39.40
CA GLY A 19 -29.91 11.95 -40.50
C GLY A 19 -28.72 11.02 -40.77
N THR A 20 -28.50 10.69 -42.04
CA THR A 20 -27.45 9.76 -42.49
C THR A 20 -26.33 10.49 -43.22
N ALA A 21 -25.28 9.74 -43.58
CA ALA A 21 -24.06 10.12 -44.29
C ALA A 21 -23.05 10.97 -43.49
N GLY A 22 -21.79 10.51 -43.46
CA GLY A 22 -20.70 11.22 -42.78
C GLY A 22 -19.45 10.39 -42.47
N ASN A 23 -18.90 9.64 -43.42
CA ASN A 23 -17.59 8.99 -43.25
C ASN A 23 -16.50 9.65 -44.12
N PRO A 24 -15.57 10.37 -43.47
CA PRO A 24 -14.19 10.46 -43.90
C PRO A 24 -13.22 9.95 -42.82
N ALA A 25 -12.28 9.10 -43.21
CA ALA A 25 -10.99 8.98 -42.52
C ALA A 25 -10.09 10.18 -42.91
N PRO A 26 -8.92 10.44 -42.28
CA PRO A 26 -8.19 9.64 -41.29
C PRO A 26 -7.69 10.45 -40.06
N ALA A 27 -6.96 9.81 -39.13
CA ALA A 27 -5.79 10.40 -38.44
C ALA A 27 -5.10 9.37 -37.51
N THR A 28 -3.84 9.65 -37.14
CA THR A 28 -2.99 8.83 -36.25
C THR A 28 -2.71 9.56 -34.93
N THR A 29 -2.39 8.81 -33.87
CA THR A 29 -1.59 9.25 -32.71
C THR A 29 -2.17 10.30 -31.74
N ALA A 30 -2.45 9.87 -30.50
CA ALA A 30 -2.05 10.58 -29.25
C ALA A 30 -2.29 9.67 -28.02
N ALA A 31 -1.56 9.89 -26.93
CA ALA A 31 -1.68 9.13 -25.67
C ALA A 31 -2.37 9.97 -24.57
N ALA A 32 -2.95 9.28 -23.57
CA ALA A 32 -3.43 9.88 -22.33
C ALA A 32 -3.15 8.94 -21.13
N SER A 33 -1.93 9.00 -20.59
CA SER A 33 -1.54 8.24 -19.41
C SER A 33 -2.02 8.90 -18.13
N THR A 34 -2.98 8.30 -17.42
CA THR A 34 -3.42 8.78 -16.10
C THR A 34 -2.56 8.19 -14.98
N THR A 35 -1.35 8.71 -14.83
CA THR A 35 -0.46 8.38 -13.71
C THR A 35 -1.10 8.78 -12.38
N PRO A 36 -1.27 7.87 -11.39
CA PRO A 36 -1.81 8.24 -10.09
C PRO A 36 -0.79 9.07 -9.30
N THR A 37 -1.24 10.20 -8.76
CA THR A 37 -0.43 11.05 -7.87
C THR A 37 -0.14 10.32 -6.56
N ALA A 38 1.04 9.70 -6.47
CA ALA A 38 1.56 9.20 -5.21
C ALA A 38 1.86 10.39 -4.28
N ALA A 39 1.06 10.53 -3.22
CA ALA A 39 1.30 11.52 -2.18
C ALA A 39 2.52 11.11 -1.35
N ALA A 40 3.71 11.50 -1.80
CA ALA A 40 4.95 11.33 -1.06
C ALA A 40 4.93 12.24 0.17
N THR A 41 4.52 11.69 1.31
CA THR A 41 4.78 12.28 2.63
C THR A 41 6.29 12.29 2.84
N ALA A 42 6.92 13.40 2.47
CA ALA A 42 8.33 13.64 2.75
C ALA A 42 8.52 13.77 4.26
N ALA A 43 8.95 12.69 4.91
CA ALA A 43 9.41 12.74 6.29
C ALA A 43 10.62 13.69 6.37
N SER A 44 10.55 14.67 7.27
CA SER A 44 11.60 15.67 7.45
C SER A 44 12.88 15.02 7.96
N SER A 45 13.84 14.76 7.08
CA SER A 45 15.16 14.28 7.48
C SER A 45 15.92 15.37 8.23
N THR A 46 15.88 15.30 9.56
CA THR A 46 17.05 15.65 10.37
C THR A 46 18.25 14.84 9.90
N THR A 47 19.47 15.35 10.12
CA THR A 47 20.71 14.63 9.78
C THR A 47 21.04 13.57 10.83
N ASP A 48 20.09 12.66 11.06
CA ASP A 48 20.26 11.46 11.88
C ASP A 48 21.01 10.38 11.10
N GLU A 49 21.68 9.49 11.83
CA GLU A 49 22.48 8.42 11.21
C GLU A 49 21.58 7.37 10.55
N LEU A 50 21.78 7.17 9.24
CA LEU A 50 20.95 6.31 8.40
C LEU A 50 21.30 4.82 8.56
N ILE A 51 20.48 4.11 9.34
CA ILE A 51 20.60 2.67 9.60
C ILE A 51 20.29 1.87 8.33
N THR A 52 21.06 0.81 8.07
CA THR A 52 20.74 -0.17 7.03
C THR A 52 19.74 -1.20 7.56
N VAL A 53 18.59 -1.32 6.90
CA VAL A 53 17.58 -2.33 7.21
C VAL A 53 18.13 -3.74 6.91
N PRO A 54 18.24 -4.65 7.91
CA PRO A 54 18.69 -6.02 7.70
C PRO A 54 17.73 -6.83 6.80
N ASP A 55 18.22 -7.90 6.18
CA ASP A 55 17.35 -8.95 5.65
C ASP A 55 16.96 -9.92 6.78
N VAL A 56 15.66 -10.06 7.01
CA VAL A 56 15.08 -10.98 8.00
C VAL A 56 14.19 -12.05 7.35
N SER A 57 14.20 -12.15 6.01
CA SER A 57 13.37 -13.09 5.24
C SER A 57 13.60 -14.54 5.66
N GLY A 58 12.52 -15.28 5.92
CA GLY A 58 12.57 -16.68 6.37
C GLY A 58 12.99 -16.90 7.83
N MET A 59 13.33 -15.85 8.59
CA MET A 59 13.61 -15.97 10.02
C MET A 59 12.35 -16.29 10.83
N ASN A 60 12.55 -16.85 12.03
CA ASN A 60 11.51 -16.90 13.05
C ASN A 60 11.12 -15.48 13.47
N HIS A 61 9.84 -15.17 13.69
CA HIS A 61 9.42 -13.76 13.84
C HIS A 61 10.08 -13.05 15.04
N GLN A 62 10.28 -13.73 16.18
CA GLN A 62 11.08 -13.20 17.28
C GLN A 62 12.50 -12.85 16.83
N GLN A 63 13.18 -13.75 16.10
CA GLN A 63 14.53 -13.51 15.60
C GLN A 63 14.57 -12.34 14.60
N ALA A 64 13.50 -12.12 13.81
CA ALA A 64 13.37 -10.95 12.95
C ALA A 64 13.27 -9.65 13.77
N GLN A 65 12.46 -9.62 14.84
CA GLN A 65 12.40 -8.51 15.78
C GLN A 65 13.75 -8.27 16.46
N ASP A 66 14.38 -9.31 17.01
CA ASP A 66 15.69 -9.28 17.66
C ASP A 66 16.76 -8.69 16.73
N THR A 67 16.76 -9.08 15.44
CA THR A 67 17.72 -8.63 14.42
C THR A 67 17.50 -7.17 14.04
N MET A 68 16.25 -6.71 13.93
CA MET A 68 15.93 -5.29 13.68
C MET A 68 16.37 -4.40 14.86
N GLN A 69 16.05 -4.82 16.09
CA GLN A 69 16.41 -4.08 17.30
C GLN A 69 17.93 -4.05 17.51
N ALA A 70 18.65 -5.13 17.20
CA ALA A 70 20.11 -5.17 17.22
C ALA A 70 20.77 -4.24 16.17
N ALA A 71 20.06 -3.92 15.08
CA ALA A 71 20.48 -2.90 14.11
C ALA A 71 20.10 -1.46 14.53
N GLY A 72 19.33 -1.28 15.60
CA GLY A 72 18.84 0.01 16.09
C GLY A 72 17.44 0.40 15.60
N LEU A 73 16.71 -0.52 14.94
CA LEU A 73 15.35 -0.30 14.42
C LEU A 73 14.30 -0.84 15.41
N PHE A 74 13.78 0.04 16.26
CA PHE A 74 12.86 -0.32 17.35
C PHE A 74 11.37 -0.13 17.02
N ASN A 75 11.04 0.71 16.04
CA ASN A 75 9.65 1.02 15.67
C ASN A 75 9.07 -0.08 14.75
N LEU A 76 8.76 -1.24 15.31
CA LEU A 76 8.29 -2.39 14.56
C LEU A 76 6.75 -2.43 14.45
N ARG A 77 6.24 -2.80 13.27
CA ARG A 77 4.81 -3.04 12.98
C ARG A 77 4.60 -4.46 12.48
N GLU A 78 3.86 -5.27 13.21
CA GLU A 78 3.57 -6.67 12.86
C GLU A 78 2.38 -6.79 11.90
N VAL A 79 2.45 -7.71 10.93
CA VAL A 79 1.35 -8.00 9.99
C VAL A 79 1.23 -9.50 9.72
N ASP A 80 0.02 -10.05 9.85
CA ASP A 80 -0.33 -11.40 9.40
C ASP A 80 -0.36 -11.48 7.87
N GLY A 81 0.66 -12.10 7.27
CA GLY A 81 0.83 -12.26 5.83
C GLY A 81 -0.21 -13.14 5.13
N LYS A 82 -1.11 -13.81 5.87
CA LYS A 82 -2.29 -14.46 5.27
C LYS A 82 -3.49 -13.49 5.16
N GLY A 83 -3.37 -12.27 5.66
CA GLY A 83 -4.42 -11.24 5.60
C GLY A 83 -5.60 -11.46 6.56
N LEU A 84 -5.48 -12.38 7.53
CA LEU A 84 -6.60 -12.79 8.40
C LEU A 84 -6.74 -11.89 9.65
N GLY A 85 -5.98 -10.79 9.75
CA GLY A 85 -6.07 -9.81 10.83
C GLY A 85 -5.66 -10.33 12.22
N ARG A 86 -4.89 -11.43 12.28
CA ARG A 86 -4.46 -12.05 13.53
C ARG A 86 -3.30 -11.27 14.15
N ALA A 87 -3.33 -11.09 15.47
CA ALA A 87 -2.14 -10.69 16.23
C ALA A 87 -1.17 -11.88 16.33
N LEU A 88 0.14 -11.61 16.39
CA LEU A 88 1.15 -12.67 16.27
C LEU A 88 1.42 -13.41 17.61
N VAL A 89 1.20 -12.77 18.77
CA VAL A 89 1.03 -13.28 20.18
C VAL A 89 2.03 -14.31 20.74
N VAL A 90 2.41 -15.32 19.96
CA VAL A 90 3.48 -16.29 20.23
C VAL A 90 4.36 -16.32 18.98
N ASP A 91 5.27 -15.37 18.90
CA ASP A 91 6.11 -15.02 17.73
C ASP A 91 6.84 -16.21 17.14
N ARG A 92 7.26 -17.14 18.01
CA ARG A 92 7.97 -18.35 17.60
C ARG A 92 7.15 -19.30 16.72
N ASN A 93 5.84 -19.10 16.60
CA ASN A 93 4.98 -19.82 15.66
C ASN A 93 4.97 -19.26 14.23
N TRP A 94 5.70 -18.17 13.93
CA TRP A 94 5.61 -17.43 12.67
C TRP A 94 6.97 -17.34 11.93
N VAL A 95 6.95 -17.38 10.59
CA VAL A 95 8.08 -16.99 9.71
C VAL A 95 7.85 -15.59 9.19
N GLN A 96 8.93 -14.83 9.12
CA GLN A 96 9.03 -13.65 8.29
C GLN A 96 8.93 -14.02 6.80
N VAL A 97 8.02 -13.39 6.04
CA VAL A 97 7.86 -13.61 4.58
C VAL A 97 8.03 -12.35 3.75
N ALA A 98 7.86 -11.18 4.35
CA ALA A 98 8.21 -9.90 3.73
C ALA A 98 8.55 -8.86 4.81
N GLN A 99 9.18 -7.77 4.38
CA GLN A 99 9.50 -6.60 5.20
C GLN A 99 9.35 -5.33 4.36
N ASP A 100 9.01 -4.22 5.00
CA ASP A 100 8.91 -2.90 4.37
C ASP A 100 9.36 -1.82 5.37
N PRO A 101 10.39 -0.99 5.07
CA PRO A 101 11.18 -0.95 3.84
C PRO A 101 11.98 -2.25 3.55
N PRO A 102 12.34 -2.52 2.28
CA PRO A 102 13.08 -3.72 1.90
C PRO A 102 14.49 -3.74 2.46
N ALA A 103 15.08 -4.93 2.58
CA ALA A 103 16.45 -5.13 3.05
C ALA A 103 17.46 -4.32 2.23
N GLY A 104 18.49 -3.79 2.90
CA GLY A 104 19.49 -2.91 2.30
C GLY A 104 19.07 -1.44 2.18
N SER A 105 17.79 -1.10 2.41
CA SER A 105 17.34 0.29 2.53
C SER A 105 18.12 1.04 3.62
N ARG A 106 18.31 2.34 3.43
CA ARG A 106 18.88 3.25 4.44
C ARG A 106 17.79 4.16 4.97
N VAL A 107 17.57 4.16 6.28
CA VAL A 107 16.41 4.79 6.92
C VAL A 107 16.79 5.50 8.24
N PRO A 108 16.10 6.60 8.61
CA PRO A 108 16.19 7.17 9.96
C PRO A 108 15.80 6.16 11.06
N PRO A 109 16.36 6.26 12.28
CA PRO A 109 16.17 5.27 13.36
C PRO A 109 14.72 5.18 13.88
N ASP A 110 13.92 6.23 13.70
CA ASP A 110 12.50 6.28 14.05
C ASP A 110 11.56 5.72 12.96
N THR A 111 12.10 5.28 11.82
CA THR A 111 11.31 4.72 10.71
C THR A 111 10.54 3.47 11.15
N VAL A 112 9.24 3.44 10.88
CA VAL A 112 8.40 2.26 11.16
C VAL A 112 8.73 1.14 10.19
N ILE A 113 9.31 0.04 10.70
CA ILE A 113 9.59 -1.17 9.92
C ILE A 113 8.41 -2.14 10.04
N THR A 114 7.82 -2.49 8.91
CA THR A 114 6.75 -3.48 8.83
C THR A 114 7.34 -4.87 8.69
N LEU A 115 6.96 -5.76 9.60
CA LEU A 115 7.33 -7.16 9.59
C LEU A 115 6.09 -8.02 9.27
N THR A 116 5.99 -8.45 8.01
CA THR A 116 4.92 -9.35 7.53
C THR A 116 5.31 -10.81 7.69
N ALA A 117 4.55 -11.58 8.48
CA ALA A 117 4.86 -12.95 8.84
C ALA A 117 3.66 -13.90 8.71
N VAL A 118 3.89 -15.19 8.46
CA VAL A 118 2.84 -16.23 8.39
C VAL A 118 3.10 -17.36 9.38
N LYS A 119 2.03 -17.91 9.95
CA LYS A 119 2.09 -18.96 10.98
C LYS A 119 2.51 -20.30 10.36
N TYR A 120 3.22 -21.14 11.12
CA TYR A 120 3.74 -22.44 10.64
C TYR A 120 2.69 -23.47 10.21
N THR A 121 1.45 -23.29 10.60
CA THR A 121 0.32 -24.10 10.15
C THR A 121 -0.21 -23.68 8.77
N ASP A 122 0.25 -22.53 8.24
CA ASP A 122 -0.40 -21.86 7.11
C ASP A 122 0.55 -21.54 5.95
N ARG A 123 1.88 -21.72 6.15
CA ARG A 123 2.97 -21.01 5.46
C ARG A 123 2.71 -20.72 3.98
#